data_AF-A0A8J6SMK2-F1
#
_entry.id   AF-A0A8J6SMK2-F1
#
_cell.length_a   1.000
_cell.length_b   1.000
_cell.length_c   1.000
_cell.angle_alpha   90.00
_cell.angle_beta   90.00
_cell.angle_gamma   90.00
#
_symmetry.space_group_name_H-M   'P 1'
#
loop_
_entity.id
_entity.type
_entity.pdbx_description
1 polymer ?
#
loop_
_entity_poly.entity_id
_entity_poly.type
_entity_poly.pdbx_seq_one_letter_code
_entity_poly.pdbx_strand_id
1 'polypeptide(L)'
;MERQELTWSGELHTSLTVDIDGSSLPFDKFRKAQEEIATLLREVEQKLAEDKRSSVSWVVSSITTGSVHLTLEGIPTDEVQPYNINEVITTVETGLANLEERPERPLFFSDRALESAKALAELVGKDIVGIQVGSNSHKVNLTKHLVANVDELIGARYKSFGSVEGVLKSITIHRRPAFRIYDLLTDRSVACYFPPNFLDRIKNAFGKRVSVYGLIRSREDGEKVSIEVEEMEVFPSKGELPRIEDVIGILGGED
;
A
#
# COMPACT_ATOMS: atom_id res chain seq x y z
N MET A 1 34.22 -27.64 19.02
CA MET A 1 33.58 -26.37 18.59
C MET A 1 32.18 -26.74 18.14
N GLU A 2 31.28 -26.83 19.10
CA GLU A 2 29.89 -27.25 18.91
C GLU A 2 29.14 -26.21 18.08
N ARG A 3 28.48 -26.68 17.02
CA ARG A 3 27.41 -25.93 16.36
C ARG A 3 26.21 -25.99 17.30
N GLN A 4 25.87 -24.84 17.86
CA GLN A 4 24.67 -24.66 18.64
C GLN A 4 23.48 -24.70 17.67
N GLU A 5 22.79 -25.85 17.62
CA GLU A 5 21.48 -25.96 17.00
C GLU A 5 20.51 -25.10 17.81
N LEU A 6 20.12 -23.96 17.24
CA LEU A 6 18.98 -23.18 17.71
C LEU A 6 17.73 -24.02 17.47
N THR A 7 17.30 -24.72 18.52
CA THR A 7 16.04 -25.44 18.57
C THR A 7 14.89 -24.44 18.60
N TRP A 8 14.34 -24.12 17.43
CA TRP A 8 13.09 -23.40 17.30
C TRP A 8 11.96 -24.35 17.72
N SER A 9 11.58 -24.31 19.00
CA SER A 9 10.28 -24.85 19.44
C SER A 9 9.21 -23.80 19.17
N GLY A 10 8.96 -23.51 17.88
CA GLY A 10 7.86 -22.66 17.46
C GLY A 10 6.66 -23.54 17.13
N GLU A 11 5.54 -23.33 17.81
CA GLU A 11 4.26 -23.86 17.35
C GLU A 11 4.07 -23.44 15.88
N LEU A 12 3.79 -24.40 14.99
CA LEU A 12 3.48 -24.08 13.60
C LEU A 12 2.11 -23.40 13.57
N HIS A 13 2.09 -22.09 13.31
CA HIS A 13 0.84 -21.36 13.18
C HIS A 13 0.31 -21.53 11.75
N THR A 14 -0.86 -22.18 11.65
CA THR A 14 -1.64 -22.24 10.40
C THR A 14 -2.79 -21.24 10.39
N SER A 15 -2.99 -20.53 11.50
CA SER A 15 -4.09 -19.60 11.66
C SER A 15 -3.66 -18.26 12.25
N LEU A 16 -4.24 -17.20 11.72
CA LEU A 16 -4.16 -15.83 12.22
C LEU A 16 -5.52 -15.46 12.83
N THR A 17 -5.50 -14.82 13.98
CA THR A 17 -6.70 -14.34 14.66
C THR A 17 -6.78 -12.82 14.61
N VAL A 18 -7.99 -12.31 14.42
CA VAL A 18 -8.33 -10.90 14.56
C VAL A 18 -9.45 -10.78 15.59
N ASP A 19 -9.14 -10.17 16.73
CA ASP A 19 -10.15 -9.83 17.73
C ASP A 19 -10.57 -8.38 17.54
N ILE A 20 -11.88 -8.14 17.49
CA ILE A 20 -12.47 -6.81 17.43
C ILE A 20 -13.43 -6.67 18.61
N ASP A 21 -13.01 -5.87 19.58
CA ASP A 21 -13.76 -5.59 20.79
C ASP A 21 -14.57 -4.31 20.62
N GLY A 22 -15.85 -4.33 20.99
CA GLY A 22 -16.73 -3.19 20.88
C GLY A 22 -18.12 -3.45 21.47
N SER A 23 -18.80 -2.39 21.87
CA SER A 23 -20.18 -2.49 22.41
C SER A 23 -21.22 -2.72 21.31
N SER A 24 -20.93 -2.25 20.10
CA SER A 24 -21.69 -2.49 18.88
C SER A 24 -20.72 -2.36 17.73
N LEU A 25 -20.57 -3.39 16.91
CA LEU A 25 -19.70 -3.36 15.74
C LEU A 25 -20.51 -2.97 14.49
N PRO A 26 -20.33 -1.76 13.93
CA PRO A 26 -21.03 -1.38 12.71
C PRO A 26 -20.59 -2.26 11.54
N PHE A 27 -21.55 -2.70 10.72
CA PHE A 27 -21.29 -3.59 9.58
C PHE A 27 -20.22 -3.04 8.62
N ASP A 28 -20.25 -1.73 8.32
CA ASP A 28 -19.26 -1.11 7.44
C ASP A 28 -17.84 -1.14 8.02
N LYS A 29 -17.70 -1.00 9.35
CA LYS A 29 -16.40 -1.10 10.01
C LYS A 29 -15.90 -2.54 10.04
N PHE A 30 -16.81 -3.50 10.24
CA PHE A 30 -16.46 -4.92 10.16
C PHE A 30 -15.99 -5.32 8.77
N ARG A 31 -16.74 -4.94 7.72
CA ARG A 31 -16.35 -5.17 6.33
C ARG A 31 -15.00 -4.53 6.03
N LYS A 32 -14.78 -3.28 6.47
CA LYS A 32 -13.50 -2.62 6.29
C LYS A 32 -12.37 -3.39 7.00
N ALA A 33 -12.56 -3.84 8.23
CA ALA A 33 -11.55 -4.63 8.93
C ALA A 33 -11.18 -5.91 8.14
N GLN A 34 -12.17 -6.60 7.57
CA GLN A 34 -11.94 -7.77 6.73
C GLN A 34 -11.17 -7.44 5.44
N GLU A 35 -11.48 -6.31 4.81
CA GLU A 35 -10.79 -5.85 3.59
C GLU A 35 -9.33 -5.48 3.85
N GLU A 36 -9.06 -4.78 4.95
CA GLU A 36 -7.70 -4.36 5.31
C GLU A 36 -6.85 -5.55 5.82
N ILE A 37 -7.42 -6.52 6.56
CA ILE A 37 -6.64 -7.71 6.94
C ILE A 37 -6.30 -8.58 5.72
N ALA A 38 -7.24 -8.75 4.79
CA ALA A 38 -7.01 -9.50 3.57
C ALA A 38 -5.97 -8.82 2.67
N THR A 39 -5.99 -7.49 2.61
CA THR A 39 -4.97 -6.70 1.89
C THR A 39 -3.60 -6.86 2.53
N LEU A 40 -3.51 -6.74 3.85
CA LEU A 40 -2.24 -6.88 4.59
C LEU A 40 -1.59 -8.25 4.34
N LEU A 41 -2.37 -9.34 4.50
CA LEU A 41 -1.89 -10.70 4.27
C LEU A 41 -1.37 -10.90 2.84
N ARG A 42 -2.13 -10.43 1.84
CA ARG A 42 -1.76 -10.57 0.43
C ARG A 42 -0.48 -9.81 0.09
N GLU A 43 -0.34 -8.57 0.58
CA GLU A 43 0.84 -7.75 0.30
C GLU A 43 2.11 -8.38 0.88
N VAL A 44 2.04 -8.88 2.12
CA VAL A 44 3.17 -9.55 2.78
C VAL A 44 3.51 -10.86 2.06
N GLU A 45 2.51 -11.68 1.73
CA GLU A 45 2.69 -12.92 0.99
C GLU A 45 3.35 -12.67 -0.38
N GLN A 46 2.86 -11.69 -1.13
CA GLN A 46 3.43 -11.35 -2.43
C GLN A 46 4.89 -10.90 -2.32
N LYS A 47 5.22 -10.10 -1.29
CA LYS A 47 6.59 -9.61 -1.07
C LYS A 47 7.53 -10.72 -0.64
N LEU A 48 7.11 -11.60 0.26
CA LEU A 48 7.89 -12.76 0.64
C LEU A 48 8.05 -13.76 -0.53
N ALA A 49 7.07 -13.85 -1.44
CA ALA A 49 7.15 -14.69 -2.64
C ALA A 49 7.99 -14.07 -3.77
N GLU A 50 8.70 -12.95 -3.52
CA GLU A 50 9.47 -12.20 -4.51
C GLU A 50 8.63 -11.82 -5.75
N ASP A 51 7.37 -11.42 -5.53
CA ASP A 51 6.40 -11.08 -6.59
C ASP A 51 6.07 -12.24 -7.56
N LYS A 52 6.36 -13.50 -7.19
CA LYS A 52 5.84 -14.71 -7.86
C LYS A 52 4.38 -14.96 -7.48
N ARG A 53 3.71 -15.93 -8.14
CA ARG A 53 2.32 -16.30 -7.78
C ARG A 53 2.27 -16.76 -6.33
N SER A 54 1.53 -16.00 -5.52
CA SER A 54 1.15 -16.36 -4.16
C SER A 54 0.27 -17.63 -4.21
N SER A 55 0.47 -18.53 -3.24
CA SER A 55 -0.13 -19.86 -3.21
C SER A 55 -0.84 -20.17 -1.89
N VAL A 56 -1.28 -19.14 -1.16
CA VAL A 56 -2.07 -19.29 0.07
C VAL A 56 -3.52 -18.82 -0.13
N SER A 57 -4.47 -19.70 0.16
CA SER A 57 -5.89 -19.39 0.25
C SER A 57 -6.29 -19.21 1.72
N TRP A 58 -6.70 -18.01 2.10
CA TRP A 58 -7.16 -17.70 3.44
C TRP A 58 -8.66 -17.94 3.57
N VAL A 59 -9.07 -18.79 4.52
CA VAL A 59 -10.48 -19.08 4.81
C VAL A 59 -10.84 -18.70 6.24
N VAL A 60 -12.08 -18.27 6.46
CA VAL A 60 -12.60 -18.04 7.81
C VAL A 60 -12.94 -19.39 8.42
N SER A 61 -12.20 -19.81 9.45
CA SER A 61 -12.42 -21.09 10.13
C SER A 61 -13.35 -20.96 11.35
N SER A 62 -13.38 -19.79 11.99
CA SER A 62 -14.27 -19.54 13.14
C SER A 62 -14.71 -18.08 13.25
N ILE A 63 -15.94 -17.86 13.75
CA ILE A 63 -16.48 -16.56 14.15
C ILE A 63 -17.24 -16.76 15.47
N THR A 64 -16.85 -16.05 16.54
CA THR A 64 -17.58 -16.06 17.82
C THR A 64 -18.32 -14.73 18.05
N THR A 65 -19.50 -14.78 18.68
CA THR A 65 -20.34 -13.61 19.01
C THR A 65 -20.15 -13.13 20.45
N GLY A 66 -20.04 -11.81 20.64
CA GLY A 66 -19.87 -11.13 21.92
C GLY A 66 -18.83 -10.03 21.77
N SER A 67 -17.60 -10.44 21.47
CA SER A 67 -16.59 -9.71 20.70
C SER A 67 -16.39 -10.47 19.39
N VAL A 68 -16.09 -9.78 18.28
CA VAL A 68 -15.86 -10.50 17.02
C VAL A 68 -14.47 -11.08 17.06
N HIS A 69 -14.41 -12.39 17.27
CA HIS A 69 -13.20 -13.20 17.17
C HIS A 69 -13.21 -13.88 15.81
N LEU A 70 -12.36 -13.43 14.89
CA LEU A 70 -12.24 -13.96 13.54
C LEU A 70 -10.96 -14.79 13.43
N THR A 71 -11.08 -16.07 13.11
CA THR A 71 -9.90 -16.92 12.82
C THR A 71 -9.80 -17.14 11.32
N LEU A 72 -8.64 -16.81 10.75
CA LEU A 72 -8.27 -17.05 9.36
C LEU A 72 -7.29 -18.21 9.31
N GLU A 73 -7.60 -19.25 8.56
CA GLU A 73 -6.72 -20.40 8.31
C GLU A 73 -6.13 -20.31 6.91
N GLY A 74 -4.82 -20.46 6.80
CA GLY A 74 -4.12 -20.51 5.53
C GLY A 74 -4.15 -21.93 4.96
N ILE A 75 -4.59 -22.08 3.71
CA ILE A 75 -4.61 -23.35 2.99
C ILE A 75 -3.69 -23.21 1.77
N PRO A 76 -2.63 -24.03 1.62
CA PRO A 76 -1.81 -24.01 0.42
C PRO A 76 -2.65 -24.37 -0.81
N THR A 77 -2.56 -23.56 -1.86
CA THR A 77 -3.22 -23.83 -3.16
C THR A 77 -2.29 -24.53 -4.15
N ASP A 78 -1.00 -24.61 -3.85
CA ASP A 78 0.00 -25.38 -4.61
C ASP A 78 0.59 -26.47 -3.70
N GLU A 79 0.24 -27.73 -3.97
CA GLU A 79 0.73 -28.90 -3.24
C GLU A 79 2.22 -29.18 -3.51
N VAL A 80 2.77 -28.66 -4.61
CA VAL A 80 4.14 -28.94 -5.05
C VAL A 80 5.14 -28.02 -4.36
N GLN A 81 4.72 -26.80 -4.00
CA GLN A 81 5.52 -25.84 -3.21
C GLN A 81 4.64 -25.20 -2.13
N PRO A 82 4.41 -25.89 -1.00
CA PRO A 82 3.67 -25.32 0.11
C PRO A 82 4.41 -24.10 0.62
N TYR A 83 3.80 -22.94 0.44
CA TYR A 83 4.30 -21.69 0.99
C TYR A 83 4.27 -21.75 2.51
N ASN A 84 5.26 -21.16 3.18
CA ASN A 84 5.33 -21.21 4.62
C ASN A 84 4.30 -20.24 5.23
N ILE A 85 3.07 -20.71 5.41
CA ILE A 85 1.97 -19.95 6.02
C ILE A 85 2.39 -19.38 7.38
N ASN A 86 3.15 -20.16 8.15
CA ASN A 86 3.70 -19.72 9.43
C ASN A 86 4.65 -18.52 9.29
N GLU A 87 5.42 -18.45 8.20
CA GLU A 87 6.29 -17.31 7.91
C GLU A 87 5.49 -16.04 7.58
N VAL A 88 4.38 -16.16 6.82
CA VAL A 88 3.48 -15.02 6.56
C VAL A 88 2.88 -14.51 7.87
N ILE A 89 2.35 -15.42 8.69
CA ILE A 89 1.73 -15.09 9.98
C ILE A 89 2.75 -14.42 10.89
N THR A 90 3.93 -15.03 11.07
CA THR A 90 5.00 -14.49 11.91
C THR A 90 5.47 -13.13 11.38
N THR A 91 5.56 -12.94 10.06
CA THR A 91 5.96 -11.66 9.45
C THR A 91 4.92 -10.58 9.70
N VAL A 92 3.62 -10.89 9.61
CA VAL A 92 2.55 -9.95 9.92
C VAL A 92 2.57 -9.60 11.41
N GLU A 93 2.66 -10.58 12.30
CA GLU A 93 2.70 -10.37 13.76
C GLU A 93 3.88 -9.51 14.19
N THR A 94 5.09 -9.93 13.83
CA THR A 94 6.31 -9.20 14.19
C THR A 94 6.36 -7.83 13.51
N GLY A 95 5.83 -7.71 12.29
CA GLY A 95 5.73 -6.43 11.59
C GLY A 95 4.78 -5.45 12.27
N LEU A 96 3.59 -5.91 12.67
CA LEU A 96 2.64 -5.09 13.42
C LEU A 96 3.18 -4.72 14.80
N ALA A 97 3.86 -5.64 15.49
CA ALA A 97 4.50 -5.35 16.78
C ALA A 97 5.59 -4.28 16.65
N ASN A 98 6.48 -4.42 15.66
CA ASN A 98 7.52 -3.42 15.38
C ASN A 98 6.93 -2.05 15.02
N LEU A 99 5.88 -2.02 14.20
CA LEU A 99 5.18 -0.78 13.84
C LEU A 99 4.50 -0.11 15.03
N GLU A 100 4.09 -0.87 16.04
CA GLU A 100 3.58 -0.26 17.27
C GLU A 100 4.66 0.38 18.12
N GLU A 101 5.84 -0.24 18.18
CA GLU A 101 6.94 0.24 19.01
C GLU A 101 7.66 1.45 18.41
N ARG A 102 7.86 1.48 17.08
CA ARG A 102 8.70 2.46 16.40
C ARG A 102 8.30 2.71 14.94
N PRO A 103 8.63 3.89 14.38
CA PRO A 103 8.44 4.21 12.97
C PRO A 103 9.54 3.56 12.11
N GLU A 104 9.59 2.24 12.09
CA GLU A 104 10.50 1.46 11.24
C GLU A 104 9.69 0.53 10.34
N ARG A 105 9.97 0.54 9.03
CA ARG A 105 9.25 -0.31 8.07
C ARG A 105 9.63 -1.78 8.31
N PRO A 106 8.66 -2.66 8.61
CA PRO A 106 8.93 -4.08 8.70
C PRO A 106 9.39 -4.66 7.37
N LEU A 107 10.24 -5.68 7.45
CA LEU A 107 10.65 -6.44 6.28
C LEU A 107 9.39 -7.03 5.60
N PHE A 108 9.32 -6.94 4.28
CA PHE A 108 8.20 -7.38 3.44
C PHE A 108 6.89 -6.56 3.53
N PHE A 109 6.87 -5.45 4.28
CA PHE A 109 5.71 -4.54 4.25
C PHE A 109 5.84 -3.52 3.10
N SER A 110 4.99 -3.68 2.09
CA SER A 110 4.78 -2.65 1.06
C SER A 110 4.11 -1.40 1.66
N ASP A 111 4.09 -0.29 0.92
CA ASP A 111 3.31 0.90 1.32
C ASP A 111 1.85 0.58 1.53
N ARG A 112 1.31 -0.28 0.67
CA ARG A 112 -0.08 -0.71 0.76
C ARG A 112 -0.31 -1.56 2.01
N ALA A 113 0.64 -2.41 2.40
CA ALA A 113 0.59 -3.12 3.69
C ALA A 113 0.59 -2.14 4.87
N LEU A 114 1.45 -1.10 4.83
CA LEU A 114 1.50 -0.06 5.86
C LEU A 114 0.18 0.73 5.94
N GLU A 115 -0.36 1.17 4.79
CA GLU A 115 -1.67 1.83 4.71
C GLU A 115 -2.79 0.93 5.28
N SER A 116 -2.75 -0.37 4.98
CA SER A 116 -3.71 -1.37 5.47
C SER A 116 -3.64 -1.53 6.99
N ALA A 117 -2.44 -1.66 7.55
CA ALA A 117 -2.21 -1.73 9.00
C ALA A 117 -2.69 -0.46 9.71
N LYS A 118 -2.40 0.72 9.14
CA LYS A 118 -2.91 2.00 9.63
C LYS A 118 -4.43 2.05 9.59
N ALA A 119 -5.04 1.66 8.46
CA ALA A 119 -6.49 1.69 8.28
C ALA A 119 -7.22 0.78 9.27
N LEU A 120 -6.63 -0.36 9.67
CA LEU A 120 -7.12 -1.21 10.76
C LEU A 120 -7.09 -0.46 12.10
N ALA A 121 -5.93 0.09 12.48
CA ALA A 121 -5.78 0.81 13.75
C ALA A 121 -6.67 2.08 13.84
N GLU A 122 -6.97 2.72 12.72
CA GLU A 122 -7.89 3.85 12.64
C GLU A 122 -9.35 3.49 12.99
N LEU A 123 -9.76 2.23 12.83
CA LEU A 123 -11.11 1.77 13.18
C LEU A 123 -11.38 1.86 14.69
N VAL A 124 -10.33 1.78 15.52
CA VAL A 124 -10.41 1.94 16.96
C VAL A 124 -10.86 3.36 17.31
N GLY A 125 -11.92 3.45 18.11
CA GLY A 125 -12.59 4.69 18.46
C GLY A 125 -13.88 4.46 19.25
N LYS A 126 -14.95 5.18 18.90
CA LYS A 126 -16.20 5.20 19.68
C LYS A 126 -16.91 3.83 19.76
N ASP A 127 -17.00 3.13 18.63
CA ASP A 127 -17.80 1.89 18.53
C ASP A 127 -16.93 0.62 18.72
N ILE A 128 -15.63 0.73 18.38
CA ILE A 128 -14.64 -0.34 18.48
C ILE A 128 -13.61 0.09 19.53
N VAL A 129 -13.56 -0.63 20.64
CA VAL A 129 -12.68 -0.37 21.80
C VAL A 129 -11.26 -0.82 21.52
N GLY A 130 -11.08 -1.92 20.80
CA GLY A 130 -9.77 -2.47 20.50
C GLY A 130 -9.79 -3.42 19.31
N ILE A 131 -8.65 -3.50 18.63
CA ILE A 131 -8.39 -4.51 17.61
C ILE A 131 -7.07 -5.19 17.98
N GLN A 132 -7.07 -6.51 18.04
CA GLN A 132 -5.87 -7.32 18.22
C GLN A 132 -5.67 -8.23 17.02
N VAL A 133 -4.43 -8.34 16.56
CA VAL A 133 -4.07 -9.22 15.44
C VAL A 133 -2.90 -10.10 15.85
N GLY A 134 -3.00 -11.39 15.56
CA GLY A 134 -1.93 -12.36 15.76
C GLY A 134 -2.45 -13.76 16.00
N SER A 135 -1.56 -14.68 16.31
CA SER A 135 -1.85 -16.07 16.63
C SER A 135 -2.33 -16.21 18.08
N ASN A 136 -2.71 -17.42 18.46
CA ASN A 136 -3.20 -17.68 19.82
C ASN A 136 -2.16 -17.41 20.92
N SER A 137 -0.86 -17.49 20.58
CA SER A 137 0.24 -17.29 21.53
C SER A 137 0.67 -15.83 21.63
N HIS A 138 0.51 -15.03 20.57
CA HIS A 138 0.95 -13.65 20.53
C HIS A 138 -0.02 -12.76 19.75
N LYS A 139 -0.57 -11.74 20.41
CA LYS A 139 -1.48 -10.77 19.79
C LYS A 139 -0.96 -9.35 19.97
N VAL A 140 -0.97 -8.59 18.88
CA VAL A 140 -0.58 -7.19 18.86
C VAL A 140 -1.84 -6.33 18.96
N ASN A 141 -1.89 -5.44 19.95
CA ASN A 141 -2.92 -4.42 20.05
C ASN A 141 -2.66 -3.32 19.03
N LEU A 142 -3.62 -3.04 18.16
CA LEU A 142 -3.53 -1.95 17.19
C LEU A 142 -4.10 -0.65 17.79
N THR A 143 -3.26 0.36 17.91
CA THR A 143 -3.53 1.61 18.64
C THR A 143 -3.21 2.84 17.78
N LYS A 144 -3.39 4.03 18.36
CA LYS A 144 -3.02 5.29 17.70
C LYS A 144 -1.50 5.48 17.56
N HIS A 145 -0.69 4.73 18.28
CA HIS A 145 0.77 4.75 18.12
C HIS A 145 1.17 4.18 16.75
N LEU A 146 0.65 3.03 16.36
CA LEU A 146 0.85 2.48 15.00
C LEU A 146 0.42 3.47 13.92
N VAL A 147 -0.72 4.14 14.10
CA VAL A 147 -1.18 5.16 13.15
C VAL A 147 -0.14 6.27 12.97
N ALA A 148 0.39 6.79 14.08
CA ALA A 148 1.42 7.83 14.06
C ALA A 148 2.74 7.34 13.44
N ASN A 149 3.18 6.13 13.79
CA ASN A 149 4.40 5.54 13.28
C ASN A 149 4.33 5.28 11.76
N VAL A 150 3.17 4.80 11.27
CA VAL A 150 2.95 4.65 9.82
C VAL A 150 2.91 6.02 9.14
N ASP A 151 2.24 7.02 9.70
CA ASP A 151 2.24 8.38 9.16
C ASP A 151 3.64 8.97 9.08
N GLU A 152 4.51 8.66 10.04
CA GLU A 152 5.90 9.07 10.02
C GLU A 152 6.70 8.39 8.89
N LEU A 153 6.41 7.12 8.59
CA LEU A 153 7.08 6.31 7.58
C LEU A 153 6.67 6.65 6.14
N ILE A 154 5.37 6.72 5.87
CA ILE A 154 4.83 6.90 4.51
C ILE A 154 4.21 8.27 4.27
N GLY A 155 4.09 9.09 5.31
CA GLY A 155 3.63 10.46 5.20
C GLY A 155 4.61 11.34 4.42
N ALA A 156 4.06 12.26 3.65
CA ALA A 156 4.87 13.25 2.96
C ALA A 156 5.44 14.27 3.95
N ARG A 157 6.77 14.28 4.10
CA ARG A 157 7.49 15.17 5.03
C ARG A 157 7.90 16.49 4.37
N TYR A 158 8.23 16.46 3.08
CA TYR A 158 8.74 17.64 2.37
C TYR A 158 7.72 18.18 1.38
N LYS A 159 7.74 19.50 1.21
CA LYS A 159 6.94 20.22 0.22
C LYS A 159 7.87 21.02 -0.68
N SER A 160 7.73 20.89 -1.98
CA SER A 160 8.50 21.66 -2.96
C SER A 160 7.66 21.92 -4.21
N PHE A 161 7.92 23.03 -4.89
CA PHE A 161 7.35 23.27 -6.21
C PHE A 161 8.20 22.55 -7.25
N GLY A 162 7.55 21.88 -8.20
CA GLY A 162 8.25 21.21 -9.28
C GLY A 162 7.30 20.43 -10.18
N SER A 163 7.88 19.63 -11.07
CA SER A 163 7.13 18.77 -11.98
C SER A 163 7.35 17.27 -11.74
N VAL A 164 6.36 16.49 -12.13
CA VAL A 164 6.42 15.03 -12.19
C VAL A 164 5.93 14.58 -13.55
N GLU A 165 6.71 13.73 -14.19
CA GLU A 165 6.35 13.13 -15.47
C GLU A 165 5.91 11.68 -15.28
N GLY A 166 4.95 11.24 -16.10
CA GLY A 166 4.51 9.86 -16.08
C GLY A 166 3.36 9.62 -17.02
N VAL A 167 2.78 8.41 -16.95
CA VAL A 167 1.59 8.05 -17.73
C VAL A 167 0.36 8.13 -16.85
N LEU A 168 -0.64 8.90 -17.29
CA LEU A 168 -1.91 8.99 -16.59
C LEU A 168 -2.71 7.70 -16.79
N LYS A 169 -2.85 6.87 -15.74
CA LYS A 169 -3.53 5.56 -15.83
C LYS A 169 -4.83 5.46 -15.02
N SER A 170 -5.07 6.34 -14.06
CA SER A 170 -6.30 6.31 -13.27
C SER A 170 -6.84 7.69 -12.92
N ILE A 171 -8.16 7.81 -12.84
CA ILE A 171 -8.88 9.02 -12.44
C ILE A 171 -9.93 8.61 -11.40
N THR A 172 -9.98 9.33 -10.29
CA THR A 172 -11.00 9.21 -9.24
C THR A 172 -11.65 10.57 -9.04
N ILE A 173 -12.97 10.61 -9.09
CA ILE A 173 -13.77 11.84 -8.87
C ILE A 173 -14.53 11.82 -7.54
N HIS A 174 -14.41 10.74 -6.77
CA HIS A 174 -15.15 10.56 -5.53
C HIS A 174 -14.42 11.23 -4.35
N ARG A 175 -15.15 12.00 -3.52
CA ARG A 175 -14.66 12.82 -2.39
C ARG A 175 -13.65 13.90 -2.81
N ARG A 176 -12.40 13.50 -3.05
CA ARG A 176 -11.29 14.38 -3.40
C ARG A 176 -10.79 13.99 -4.80
N PRO A 177 -11.13 14.77 -5.84
CA PRO A 177 -10.71 14.46 -7.19
C PRO A 177 -9.20 14.33 -7.33
N ALA A 178 -8.76 13.21 -7.90
CA ALA A 178 -7.35 12.91 -8.14
C ALA A 178 -7.17 12.02 -9.36
N PHE A 179 -6.06 12.18 -10.06
CA PHE A 179 -5.58 11.19 -11.03
C PHE A 179 -4.24 10.64 -10.57
N ARG A 180 -3.83 9.47 -11.08
CA ARG A 180 -2.49 8.94 -10.83
C ARG A 180 -1.66 8.89 -12.10
N ILE A 181 -0.45 9.42 -11.98
CA ILE A 181 0.61 9.24 -12.97
C ILE A 181 1.53 8.13 -12.49
N TYR A 182 1.92 7.25 -13.40
CA TYR A 182 2.87 6.18 -13.13
C TYR A 182 4.20 6.56 -13.75
N ASP A 183 5.25 6.58 -12.91
CA ASP A 183 6.62 6.82 -13.34
C ASP A 183 7.09 5.70 -14.28
N LEU A 184 7.75 6.06 -15.38
CA LEU A 184 8.13 5.11 -16.42
C LEU A 184 9.30 4.19 -16.03
N LEU A 185 10.12 4.59 -15.05
CA LEU A 185 11.30 3.85 -14.63
C LEU A 185 11.00 2.92 -13.45
N THR A 186 10.16 3.38 -12.54
CA THR A 186 9.90 2.73 -11.25
C THR A 186 8.51 2.10 -11.14
N ASP A 187 7.61 2.40 -12.09
CA ASP A 187 6.17 2.06 -12.09
C ASP A 187 5.44 2.47 -10.79
N ARG A 188 6.03 3.37 -10.02
CA ARG A 188 5.41 3.93 -8.81
C ARG A 188 4.42 5.02 -9.20
N SER A 189 3.33 5.10 -8.45
CA SER A 189 2.26 6.05 -8.74
C SER A 189 2.34 7.29 -7.88
N VAL A 190 2.18 8.47 -8.48
CA VAL A 190 2.05 9.75 -7.77
C VAL A 190 0.60 10.22 -7.85
N ALA A 191 0.01 10.58 -6.71
CA ALA A 191 -1.36 11.09 -6.66
C ALA A 191 -1.41 12.59 -7.00
N CYS A 192 -2.11 12.95 -8.06
CA CYS A 192 -2.27 14.32 -8.54
C CYS A 192 -3.66 14.84 -8.17
N TYR A 193 -3.75 15.71 -7.18
CA TYR A 193 -5.01 16.32 -6.74
C TYR A 193 -5.32 17.55 -7.57
N PHE A 194 -6.55 17.64 -8.07
CA PHE A 194 -6.93 18.70 -8.99
C PHE A 194 -8.31 19.31 -8.66
N PRO A 195 -8.50 20.61 -8.95
CA PRO A 195 -9.81 21.24 -8.83
C PRO A 195 -10.75 20.82 -9.98
N PRO A 196 -12.08 20.83 -9.80
CA PRO A 196 -13.04 20.28 -10.77
C PRO A 196 -12.93 20.81 -12.21
N ASN A 197 -12.47 22.03 -12.40
CA ASN A 197 -12.25 22.66 -13.71
C ASN A 197 -11.15 22.00 -14.56
N PHE A 198 -10.27 21.19 -13.97
CA PHE A 198 -9.25 20.44 -14.72
C PHE A 198 -9.78 19.13 -15.33
N LEU A 199 -11.00 18.72 -14.98
CA LEU A 199 -11.51 17.38 -15.28
C LEU A 199 -11.49 17.06 -16.79
N ASP A 200 -11.92 17.98 -17.65
CA ASP A 200 -11.99 17.71 -19.09
C ASP A 200 -10.60 17.59 -19.73
N ARG A 201 -9.63 18.40 -19.26
CA ARG A 201 -8.23 18.29 -19.67
C ARG A 201 -7.64 16.93 -19.26
N ILE A 202 -7.94 16.48 -18.04
CA ILE A 202 -7.50 15.19 -17.49
C ILE A 202 -8.11 14.01 -18.25
N LYS A 203 -9.41 14.07 -18.57
CA LYS A 203 -10.07 13.03 -19.40
C LYS A 203 -9.41 12.90 -20.77
N ASN A 204 -9.11 14.02 -21.43
CA ASN A 204 -8.45 14.04 -22.75
C ASN A 204 -6.98 13.57 -22.70
N ALA A 205 -6.36 13.60 -21.52
CA ALA A 205 -5.00 13.15 -21.25
C ALA A 205 -4.91 11.69 -20.79
N PHE A 206 -6.05 11.00 -20.61
CA PHE A 206 -6.06 9.64 -20.12
C PHE A 206 -5.27 8.68 -21.02
N GLY A 207 -4.39 7.88 -20.44
CA GLY A 207 -3.50 6.97 -21.14
C GLY A 207 -2.30 7.63 -21.83
N LYS A 208 -2.18 8.96 -21.78
CA LYS A 208 -1.06 9.70 -22.38
C LYS A 208 0.05 9.97 -21.36
N ARG A 209 1.26 10.23 -21.86
CA ARG A 209 2.35 10.74 -21.04
C ARG A 209 2.09 12.22 -20.76
N VAL A 210 2.23 12.62 -19.51
CA VAL A 210 1.96 13.99 -19.04
C VAL A 210 3.11 14.48 -18.16
N SER A 211 3.30 15.80 -18.11
CA SER A 211 4.10 16.50 -17.11
C SER A 211 3.15 17.31 -16.24
N VAL A 212 3.19 17.11 -14.93
CA VAL A 212 2.30 17.77 -13.97
C VAL A 212 3.14 18.66 -13.08
N TYR A 213 2.83 19.95 -13.06
CA TYR A 213 3.51 20.95 -12.23
C TYR A 213 2.62 21.41 -11.07
N GLY A 214 3.25 21.69 -9.93
CA GLY A 214 2.59 22.23 -8.75
C GLY A 214 3.34 21.89 -7.46
N LEU A 215 2.60 21.85 -6.36
CA LEU A 215 3.17 21.60 -5.03
C LEU A 215 3.32 20.09 -4.78
N ILE A 216 4.54 19.59 -4.94
CA ILE A 216 4.93 18.20 -4.68
C ILE A 216 5.09 17.98 -3.19
N ARG A 217 4.59 16.83 -2.75
CA ARG A 217 4.74 16.27 -1.42
C ARG A 217 5.58 15.00 -1.53
N SER A 218 6.74 14.99 -0.87
CA SER A 218 7.70 13.87 -0.90
C SER A 218 7.98 13.29 0.49
N ARG A 219 8.35 12.02 0.52
CA ARG A 219 8.84 11.34 1.73
C ARG A 219 10.28 11.70 2.05
N GLU A 220 10.78 11.17 3.16
CA GLU A 220 12.15 11.36 3.60
C GLU A 220 13.20 10.82 2.61
N ASP A 221 12.90 9.70 1.95
CA ASP A 221 13.76 9.09 0.93
C ASP A 221 13.73 9.81 -0.44
N GLY A 222 12.99 10.91 -0.54
CA GLY A 222 12.83 11.70 -1.77
C GLY A 222 11.70 11.22 -2.68
N GLU A 223 11.03 10.11 -2.36
CA GLU A 223 9.91 9.60 -3.14
C GLU A 223 8.75 10.59 -3.17
N LYS A 224 8.25 10.90 -4.37
CA LYS A 224 7.12 11.82 -4.58
C LYS A 224 5.81 11.08 -4.33
N VAL A 225 5.04 11.50 -3.34
CA VAL A 225 3.78 10.85 -2.92
C VAL A 225 2.59 11.49 -3.62
N SER A 226 2.56 12.82 -3.65
CA SER A 226 1.44 13.55 -4.25
C SER A 226 1.85 14.91 -4.79
N ILE A 227 0.98 15.49 -5.61
CA ILE A 227 1.12 16.85 -6.14
C ILE A 227 -0.25 17.53 -6.10
N GLU A 228 -0.32 18.76 -5.59
CA GLU A 228 -1.46 19.65 -5.84
C GLU A 228 -1.23 20.29 -7.21
N VAL A 229 -2.11 19.99 -8.18
CA VAL A 229 -1.90 20.37 -9.58
C VAL A 229 -2.18 21.85 -9.79
N GLU A 230 -1.20 22.55 -10.33
CA GLU A 230 -1.34 23.93 -10.82
C GLU A 230 -1.36 23.96 -12.35
N GLU A 231 -0.55 23.12 -12.98
CA GLU A 231 -0.46 23.03 -14.43
C GLU A 231 -0.21 21.57 -14.89
N MET A 232 -0.64 21.23 -16.10
CA MET A 232 -0.44 19.90 -16.67
C MET A 232 -0.21 19.97 -18.18
N GLU A 233 0.93 19.55 -18.66
CA GLU A 233 1.22 19.42 -20.08
C GLU A 233 1.03 17.98 -20.54
N VAL A 234 0.46 17.79 -21.74
CA VAL A 234 0.31 16.47 -22.36
C VAL A 234 1.40 16.35 -23.42
N PHE A 235 2.26 15.35 -23.29
CA PHE A 235 3.30 15.12 -24.28
C PHE A 235 2.69 14.64 -25.60
N PRO A 236 3.31 14.99 -26.74
CA PRO A 236 2.92 14.47 -28.04
C PRO A 236 2.95 12.95 -28.07
N SER A 237 2.05 12.35 -28.84
CA SER A 237 2.10 10.92 -29.12
C SER A 237 3.32 10.58 -29.99
N LYS A 238 3.77 9.32 -30.00
CA LYS A 238 4.95 8.91 -30.79
C LYS A 238 4.86 9.27 -32.28
N GLY A 239 3.65 9.32 -32.85
CA GLY A 239 3.43 9.70 -34.25
C GLY A 239 3.51 11.20 -34.53
N GLU A 240 3.44 12.03 -33.50
CA GLU A 240 3.51 13.50 -33.57
C GLU A 240 4.91 14.02 -33.22
N LEU A 241 5.84 13.14 -32.84
CA LEU A 241 7.22 13.52 -32.60
C LEU A 241 7.90 13.92 -33.93
N PRO A 242 8.72 14.98 -33.93
CA PRO A 242 9.50 15.36 -35.10
C PRO A 242 10.35 14.18 -35.57
N ARG A 243 10.39 13.95 -36.88
CA ARG A 243 11.32 12.99 -37.47
C ARG A 243 12.72 13.60 -37.45
N ILE A 244 13.74 12.76 -37.56
CA ILE A 244 15.14 13.21 -37.68
C ILE A 244 15.30 14.25 -38.80
N GLU A 245 14.58 14.08 -39.90
CA GLU A 245 14.53 15.00 -41.05
C GLU A 245 14.04 16.41 -40.66
N ASP A 246 13.07 16.51 -39.74
CA ASP A 246 12.49 17.78 -39.29
C ASP A 246 13.42 18.56 -38.35
N VAL A 247 14.43 17.89 -37.77
CA VAL A 247 15.38 18.47 -36.81
C VAL A 247 16.67 18.94 -37.50
N ILE A 248 17.02 18.36 -38.65
CA ILE A 248 18.27 18.63 -39.37
C ILE A 248 18.35 20.08 -39.95
N GLY A 249 17.25 20.82 -40.02
CA GLY A 249 17.23 22.21 -40.51
C GLY A 249 17.60 23.30 -39.49
N ILE A 250 17.78 22.99 -38.20
CA ILE A 250 18.00 24.00 -37.15
C ILE A 250 19.50 24.39 -36.99
N LEU A 251 20.42 23.57 -37.49
CA LEU A 251 21.88 23.79 -37.35
C LEU A 251 22.61 24.15 -38.67
N GLY A 252 21.89 24.22 -39.80
CA GLY A 252 22.46 24.51 -41.12
C GLY A 252 21.87 25.79 -41.71
N GLY A 253 22.21 26.95 -41.16
CA GLY A 253 22.07 28.21 -41.87
C GLY A 253 23.22 28.34 -42.86
N GLU A 254 22.93 28.31 -44.15
CA GLU A 254 23.85 28.72 -45.21
C GLU A 254 23.90 30.27 -45.26
N ASP A 255 25.11 30.83 -45.19
CA ASP A 255 25.43 32.20 -45.64
C ASP A 255 25.58 32.22 -47.18
#